data_AF-A0A6C0HYZ2-F1
#
_entry.id   AF-A0A6C0HYZ2-F1
#
_cell.length_a   1.000
_cell.length_b   1.000
_cell.length_c   1.000
_cell.angle_alpha   90.00
_cell.angle_beta   90.00
_cell.angle_gamma   90.00
#
_symmetry.space_group_name_H-M   'P 1'
#
loop_
_entity.id
_entity.type
_entity.pdbx_description
1 polymer ?
#
loop_
_entity_poly.entity_id
_entity_poly.type
_entity_poly.pdbx_seq_one_letter_code
_entity_poly.pdbx_strand_id
1 'polypeptide(L)'
;MWADELFDPDYYDPEIKVHTSSRRAQRFAMEMKKKPQFFHQPINTYSKNIMNAITGQEYPFRIGSKDERRFYVVMEQDPMNYKEARRLFFDSPQQYENATGIHVSQESRQRFYDNKASFL
;
A
#
# COMPACT_ATOMS: atom_id res chain seq x y z
N MET A 1 3.49 -13.76 -7.75
CA MET A 1 3.77 -12.56 -8.55
C MET A 1 4.58 -13.01 -9.74
N TRP A 2 3.97 -12.98 -10.92
CA TRP A 2 4.68 -13.14 -12.20
C TRP A 2 4.85 -11.74 -12.81
N ALA A 3 5.83 -11.59 -13.69
CA ALA A 3 6.42 -10.33 -14.13
C ALA A 3 5.68 -9.63 -15.28
N ASP A 4 4.46 -10.06 -15.62
CA ASP A 4 3.81 -9.71 -16.89
C ASP A 4 2.89 -8.48 -16.83
N GLU A 5 2.69 -7.87 -15.65
CA GLU A 5 1.76 -6.73 -15.46
C GLU A 5 2.43 -5.34 -15.55
N LEU A 6 3.73 -5.26 -15.84
CA LEU A 6 4.46 -3.98 -15.90
C LEU A 6 4.33 -3.22 -17.23
N PHE A 7 3.63 -3.78 -18.23
CA PHE A 7 3.54 -3.22 -19.58
C PHE A 7 2.12 -3.22 -20.16
N ASP A 8 1.08 -3.11 -19.32
CA ASP A 8 -0.29 -2.94 -19.82
C ASP A 8 -0.55 -1.46 -20.17
N PRO A 9 -0.73 -1.10 -21.47
CA PRO A 9 -0.95 0.29 -21.89
C PRO A 9 -2.29 0.87 -21.40
N ASP A 10 -3.23 0.03 -20.97
CA ASP A 10 -4.52 0.47 -20.43
C ASP A 10 -4.42 0.88 -18.94
N TYR A 11 -3.24 0.74 -18.32
CA TYR A 11 -2.96 1.13 -16.93
C TYR A 11 -2.44 2.58 -16.78
N TYR A 12 -2.51 3.40 -17.83
CA TYR A 12 -2.23 4.84 -17.73
C TYR A 12 -3.50 5.60 -17.35
N ASP A 13 -3.65 5.90 -16.06
CA ASP A 13 -4.63 6.85 -15.53
C ASP A 13 -4.40 8.24 -16.17
N PRO A 14 -5.41 8.94 -16.72
CA PRO A 14 -5.22 10.23 -17.36
C PRO A 14 -4.51 11.22 -16.44
N GLU A 15 -3.36 11.75 -16.90
CA GLU A 15 -2.62 12.81 -16.22
C GLU A 15 -3.58 13.94 -15.79
N ILE A 16 -3.85 14.03 -14.48
CA ILE A 16 -4.56 15.17 -13.91
C ILE A 16 -3.62 16.37 -14.02
N LYS A 17 -3.74 17.14 -15.10
CA LYS A 17 -3.02 18.41 -15.28
C LYS A 17 -3.63 19.45 -14.34
N VAL A 18 -3.14 19.48 -13.11
CA VAL A 18 -3.47 20.53 -12.14
C VAL A 18 -2.82 21.84 -12.62
N HIS A 19 -3.62 22.80 -13.09
CA HIS A 19 -3.13 24.13 -13.43
C HIS A 19 -2.62 24.86 -12.16
N THR A 20 -1.31 24.79 -11.92
CA THR A 20 -0.62 25.40 -10.78
C THR A 20 -0.24 26.86 -11.05
N SER A 21 -1.23 27.74 -11.23
CA SER A 21 -0.98 29.19 -11.37
C SER A 21 -1.48 30.04 -10.20
N SER A 22 -2.08 29.44 -9.16
CA SER A 22 -2.53 30.19 -7.97
C SER A 22 -1.58 30.03 -6.78
N ARG A 23 -1.20 31.17 -6.15
CA ARG A 23 -0.49 31.18 -4.84
C ARG A 23 -1.26 30.45 -3.73
N ARG A 24 -2.57 30.25 -3.91
CA ARG A 24 -3.44 29.48 -3.01
C ARG A 24 -3.22 27.96 -3.15
N ALA A 25 -3.01 27.47 -4.38
CA ALA A 25 -2.64 26.08 -4.64
C ALA A 25 -1.25 25.72 -4.11
N GLN A 26 -0.31 26.67 -4.12
CA GLN A 26 1.02 26.46 -3.52
C GLN A 26 0.98 26.29 -2.00
N ARG A 27 0.07 26.98 -1.28
CA ARG A 27 -0.12 26.77 0.17
C ARG A 27 -0.80 25.43 0.47
N PHE A 28 -1.84 25.06 -0.28
CA PHE A 28 -2.46 23.73 -0.15
C PHE A 28 -1.49 22.57 -0.47
N ALA A 29 -0.61 22.73 -1.46
CA ALA A 29 0.43 21.74 -1.77
C ALA A 29 1.52 21.63 -0.70
N MET A 30 1.76 22.69 0.09
CA MET A 30 2.63 22.62 1.27
C MET A 30 1.91 22.03 2.49
N GLU A 31 0.60 22.22 2.61
CA GLU A 31 -0.24 21.67 3.68
C GLU A 31 -0.50 20.15 3.51
N MET A 32 -0.48 19.66 2.26
CA MET A 32 -0.53 18.24 1.89
C MET A 32 0.78 17.45 2.19
N LYS A 33 1.79 18.05 2.84
CA LYS A 33 3.08 17.40 3.15
C LYS A 33 3.16 16.74 4.54
N LYS A 34 2.04 16.26 5.07
CA LYS A 34 2.11 15.16 6.05
C LYS A 34 1.39 13.97 5.45
N LYS A 35 2.04 13.33 4.47
CA LYS A 35 1.69 11.94 4.15
C LYS A 35 1.64 11.19 5.48
N PRO A 36 0.58 10.42 5.77
CA PRO A 36 0.54 9.60 6.97
C PRO A 36 1.84 8.79 7.04
N GLN A 37 2.58 8.96 8.15
CA GLN A 37 3.82 8.24 8.36
C GLN A 37 3.46 6.78 8.63
N PHE A 38 3.56 5.95 7.59
CA PHE A 38 3.37 4.52 7.73
C PHE A 38 4.65 3.84 8.16
N PHE A 39 4.49 2.87 9.06
CA PHE A 39 5.51 1.88 9.31
C PHE A 39 5.59 0.95 8.11
N HIS A 40 6.80 0.76 7.59
CA HIS A 40 7.01 0.01 6.36
C HIS A 40 8.15 -0.97 6.52
N GLN A 41 8.08 -2.04 5.75
CA GLN A 41 9.09 -3.09 5.74
C GLN A 41 9.64 -3.22 4.32
N PRO A 42 10.95 -3.06 4.11
CA PRO A 42 11.55 -3.23 2.79
C PRO A 42 11.24 -4.61 2.20
N ILE A 43 11.19 -4.73 0.88
CA ILE A 43 10.94 -6.03 0.23
C ILE A 43 11.98 -7.10 0.60
N ASN A 44 13.21 -6.69 0.91
CA ASN A 44 14.30 -7.60 1.27
C ASN A 44 14.20 -8.16 2.70
N THR A 45 13.31 -7.65 3.55
CA THR A 45 13.15 -8.18 4.92
C THR A 45 12.26 -9.40 4.91
N TYR A 46 12.83 -10.56 4.59
CA TYR A 46 12.17 -11.86 4.77
C TYR A 46 12.40 -12.37 6.19
N SER A 47 11.52 -13.27 6.66
CA SER A 47 11.62 -13.92 7.99
C SER A 47 11.52 -13.00 9.21
N LYS A 48 11.36 -11.68 9.03
CA LYS A 48 11.01 -10.75 10.12
C LYS A 48 9.54 -10.83 10.46
N ASN A 49 9.18 -10.40 11.66
CA ASN A 49 7.79 -10.26 12.08
C ASN A 49 7.07 -9.24 11.21
N ILE A 50 5.81 -9.51 10.89
CA ILE A 50 4.93 -8.58 10.18
C ILE A 50 4.63 -7.41 11.12
N MET A 51 4.81 -6.19 10.62
CA MET A 51 4.57 -4.96 11.38
C MET A 51 3.37 -4.21 10.78
N ASN A 52 2.41 -3.85 11.64
CA ASN A 52 1.25 -3.07 11.24
C ASN A 52 1.67 -1.67 10.75
N ALA A 53 1.19 -1.28 9.57
CA ALA A 53 1.57 -0.03 8.93
C ALA A 53 1.04 1.23 9.64
N ILE A 54 -0.02 1.11 10.44
CA ILE A 54 -0.62 2.20 11.20
C ILE A 54 -0.04 2.29 12.61
N THR A 55 -0.07 1.18 13.34
CA THR A 55 0.28 1.18 14.77
C THR A 55 1.77 0.93 15.03
N GLY A 56 2.47 0.35 14.05
CA GLY A 56 3.85 -0.15 14.24
C GLY A 56 3.93 -1.39 15.11
N GLN A 57 2.80 -1.99 15.51
CA GLN A 57 2.79 -3.20 16.31
C GLN A 57 3.28 -4.40 15.50
N GLU A 58 4.17 -5.19 16.07
CA GLU A 58 4.62 -6.45 15.49
C GLU A 58 3.65 -7.59 15.81
N TYR A 59 3.33 -8.39 14.79
CA TYR A 59 2.58 -9.61 14.92
C TYR A 59 3.50 -10.83 14.97
N PRO A 60 3.09 -11.93 15.63
CA PRO A 60 3.88 -13.18 15.70
C PRO A 60 3.86 -13.98 14.37
N PHE A 61 3.69 -13.31 13.24
CA PHE A 61 3.70 -13.91 11.91
C PHE A 61 4.88 -13.37 11.12
N ARG A 62 5.46 -14.17 10.22
CA ARG A 62 6.68 -13.78 9.49
C ARG A 62 6.40 -13.38 8.05
N ILE A 63 7.15 -12.41 7.55
CA ILE A 63 7.16 -12.03 6.13
C ILE A 63 7.68 -13.20 5.28
N GLY A 64 6.96 -13.54 4.23
CA GLY A 64 7.21 -14.71 3.38
C GLY A 64 6.58 -16.00 3.89
N SER A 65 5.89 -15.98 5.03
CA SER A 65 5.13 -17.14 5.52
C SER A 65 3.74 -17.21 4.89
N LYS A 66 3.08 -18.38 5.00
CA LYS A 66 1.69 -18.54 4.55
C LYS A 66 0.73 -17.58 5.28
N ASP A 67 1.05 -17.21 6.52
CA ASP A 67 0.24 -16.32 7.36
C ASP A 67 0.24 -14.86 6.89
N GLU A 68 1.15 -14.48 5.98
CA GLU A 68 1.14 -13.16 5.35
C GLU A 68 -0.20 -12.86 4.66
N ARG A 69 -0.85 -13.89 4.13
CA ARG A 69 -2.16 -13.79 3.45
C ARG A 69 -3.33 -13.41 4.37
N ARG A 70 -3.12 -13.41 5.69
CA ARG A 70 -4.12 -12.93 6.66
C ARG A 70 -4.23 -11.41 6.68
N PHE A 71 -3.22 -10.71 6.16
CA PHE A 71 -3.11 -9.27 6.15
C PHE A 71 -3.36 -8.71 4.76
N TYR A 72 -3.85 -7.47 4.71
CA TYR A 72 -3.94 -6.70 3.49
C TYR A 72 -2.59 -6.04 3.24
N VAL A 73 -1.91 -6.44 2.16
CA VAL A 73 -0.55 -5.99 1.84
C VAL A 73 -0.60 -5.01 0.69
N VAL A 74 -0.01 -3.84 0.88
CA VAL A 74 0.16 -2.84 -0.18
C VAL A 74 1.64 -2.65 -0.46
N MET A 75 1.98 -2.65 -1.75
CA MET A 75 3.33 -2.42 -2.23
C MET A 75 3.45 -0.95 -2.64
N GLU A 76 4.27 -0.19 -1.95
CA GLU A 76 4.63 1.17 -2.35
C GLU A 76 5.97 1.10 -3.08
N GLN A 77 5.97 1.35 -4.40
CA GLN A 77 7.20 1.51 -5.16
C GLN A 77 7.67 2.96 -5.09
N ASP A 78 8.94 3.18 -4.77
CA ASP A 78 9.52 4.51 -4.89
C ASP A 78 9.70 4.84 -6.38
N PRO A 79 9.08 5.93 -6.89
CA PRO A 79 9.16 6.29 -8.31
C PRO A 79 10.59 6.59 -8.78
N MET A 80 11.53 6.84 -7.85
CA MET A 80 12.93 7.12 -8.17
C MET A 80 13.84 5.90 -7.97
N ASN A 81 13.39 4.86 -7.24
CA ASN A 81 14.22 3.69 -6.98
C ASN A 81 13.41 2.39 -6.79
N TYR A 82 13.30 1.60 -7.86
CA TYR A 82 12.63 0.29 -7.84
C TYR A 82 13.21 -0.70 -6.80
N LYS A 83 14.48 -0.53 -6.39
CA LYS A 83 15.11 -1.39 -5.36
C LYS A 83 14.63 -1.07 -3.94
N GLU A 84 13.96 0.06 -3.74
CA GLU A 84 13.48 0.53 -2.44
C GLU A 84 11.99 0.28 -2.22
N ALA A 85 11.36 -0.56 -3.03
CA ALA A 85 9.96 -0.85 -2.85
C ALA A 85 9.67 -1.42 -1.44
N ARG A 86 8.54 -1.00 -0.89
CA ARG A 86 8.17 -1.13 0.52
C ARG A 86 6.87 -1.91 0.64
N ARG A 87 6.78 -2.73 1.67
CA ARG A 87 5.56 -3.43 2.06
C ARG A 87 4.91 -2.70 3.23
N LEU A 88 3.61 -2.50 3.11
CA LEU A 88 2.74 -1.99 4.15
C LEU A 88 1.73 -3.07 4.48
N PHE A 89 1.64 -3.45 5.75
CA PHE A 89 0.70 -4.48 6.22
C PHE A 89 -0.44 -3.84 7.01
N PHE A 90 -1.66 -4.13 6.61
CA PHE A 90 -2.89 -3.68 7.25
C PHE A 90 -3.74 -4.88 7.66
N ASP A 91 -4.56 -4.73 8.69
CA ASP A 91 -5.46 -5.78 9.20
C ASP A 91 -6.65 -6.04 8.26
N SER A 92 -7.02 -5.02 7.49
CA SER A 92 -8.14 -5.05 6.55
C SER A 92 -7.98 -4.00 5.44
N PRO A 93 -8.64 -4.17 4.29
CA PRO A 93 -8.76 -3.14 3.27
C PRO A 93 -9.29 -1.82 3.86
N GLN A 94 -10.34 -1.88 4.70
CA GLN A 94 -10.89 -0.70 5.38
C GLN A 94 -9.84 0.07 6.19
N GLN A 95 -8.90 -0.61 6.85
CA GLN A 95 -7.84 0.08 7.60
C GLN A 95 -6.94 0.90 6.66
N TYR A 96 -6.62 0.37 5.48
CA TYR A 96 -5.89 1.10 4.45
C TYR A 96 -6.69 2.30 3.91
N GLU A 97 -7.98 2.11 3.62
CA GLU A 97 -8.86 3.18 3.11
C GLU A 97 -8.99 4.32 4.11
N ASN A 98 -9.21 4.01 5.37
CA ASN A 98 -9.32 5.01 6.43
C ASN A 98 -8.03 5.81 6.61
N ALA A 99 -6.89 5.16 6.40
CA ALA A 99 -5.59 5.78 6.59
C ALA A 99 -5.11 6.61 5.40
N THR A 100 -5.47 6.21 4.17
CA THR A 100 -5.03 6.88 2.94
C THR A 100 -6.10 7.76 2.30
N GLY A 101 -7.38 7.54 2.62
CA GLY A 101 -8.52 8.13 1.91
C GLY A 101 -8.75 7.53 0.52
N ILE A 102 -7.97 6.52 0.12
CA ILE A 102 -8.08 5.86 -1.19
C ILE A 102 -9.07 4.72 -1.08
N HIS A 103 -10.03 4.65 -2.00
CA HIS A 103 -10.96 3.52 -2.06
C HIS A 103 -10.35 2.32 -2.79
N VAL A 104 -10.33 1.18 -2.11
CA VAL A 104 -9.97 -0.13 -2.63
C VAL A 104 -11.13 -0.68 -3.45
N SER A 105 -10.82 -1.22 -4.64
CA SER A 105 -11.80 -1.84 -5.53
C SER A 105 -12.52 -3.01 -4.86
N GLN A 106 -13.78 -3.24 -5.25
CA GLN A 106 -14.59 -4.32 -4.70
C GLN A 106 -13.95 -5.69 -4.95
N GLU A 107 -13.31 -5.88 -6.10
CA GLU A 107 -12.60 -7.11 -6.43
C GLU A 107 -11.41 -7.38 -5.48
N SER A 108 -10.60 -6.35 -5.19
CA SER A 108 -9.47 -6.47 -4.27
C SER A 108 -9.95 -6.81 -2.85
N ARG A 109 -11.04 -6.19 -2.40
CA ARG A 109 -11.68 -6.53 -1.12
C ARG A 109 -12.16 -7.98 -1.10
N GLN A 110 -12.85 -8.43 -2.14
CA GLN A 110 -13.38 -9.79 -2.23
C GLN A 110 -12.24 -10.81 -2.16
N ARG A 111 -11.18 -10.62 -2.97
CA ARG A 111 -9.98 -11.47 -2.95
C ARG A 111 -9.36 -11.56 -1.55
N PHE A 112 -9.32 -10.45 -0.79
CA PHE A 112 -8.84 -10.47 0.59
C PHE A 112 -9.72 -11.34 1.49
N TYR A 113 -11.05 -11.18 1.43
CA TYR A 113 -11.97 -11.97 2.25
C TYR A 113 -11.95 -13.46 1.90
N ASP A 114 -11.88 -13.81 0.61
CA ASP A 114 -11.78 -15.20 0.16
C ASP A 114 -10.49 -15.86 0.68
N ASN A 115 -9.36 -15.13 0.61
CA ASN A 115 -8.11 -15.60 1.18
C ASN A 115 -8.20 -15.76 2.69
N LYS A 116 -8.79 -14.80 3.40
CA LYS A 116 -8.91 -14.82 4.86
C LYS A 116 -9.79 -15.98 5.34
N ALA A 117 -10.85 -16.31 4.61
CA ALA A 117 -11.72 -17.45 4.90
C ALA A 117 -10.96 -18.80 4.86
N SER A 118 -9.90 -18.91 4.06
CA SER A 118 -9.09 -20.15 3.99
C SER A 118 -8.21 -20.42 5.23
N PHE A 119 -8.15 -19.49 6.19
CA PHE A 119 -7.35 -19.58 7.42
C PHE A 119 -8.17 -19.59 8.71
N LEU A 120 -9.49 -19.46 8.60
CA LEU A 120 -10.46 -19.59 9.70
C LEU A 120 -10.98 -21.03 9.74
#